data_AF-A0A0L9UM28-F1
#
_entry.id   AF-A0A0L9UM28-F1
#
_cell.length_a   1.000
_cell.length_b   1.000
_cell.length_c   1.000
_cell.angle_alpha   90.00
_cell.angle_beta   90.00
_cell.angle_gamma   90.00
#
_symmetry.space_group_name_H-M   'P 1'
#
loop_
_entity.id
_entity.type
_entity.pdbx_description
1 polymer ?
#
loop_
_entity_poly.entity_id
_entity_poly.type
_entity_poly.pdbx_seq_one_letter_code
_entity_poly.pdbx_strand_id
1 'polypeptide(L)' 'MEKKSLAGLCFLFLVLFVAQEVVVQTEARTCENLANSYRGPCITTGSCDDHCKNKEHLNSGRCRDDFRCWCTKNC' A
#
# COMPACT_ATOMS: atom_id res chain seq x y z
N MET A 1 -2.65 -45.78 21.62
CA MET A 1 -3.04 -44.42 22.04
C MET A 1 -2.79 -43.47 20.89
N GLU A 2 -3.59 -43.50 19.82
CA GLU A 2 -3.19 -42.82 18.56
C GLU A 2 -4.33 -41.98 17.96
N LYS A 3 -5.56 -42.52 17.98
CA LYS A 3 -6.78 -41.83 17.52
C LYS A 3 -7.12 -40.52 18.25
N LYS A 4 -6.77 -40.39 19.55
CA LYS A 4 -6.98 -39.15 20.32
C LYS A 4 -6.01 -38.03 19.92
N SER A 5 -4.81 -38.41 19.50
CA SER A 5 -3.76 -37.48 19.08
C SER A 5 -4.05 -36.92 17.69
N LEU A 6 -4.53 -37.77 16.77
CA LEU A 6 -4.88 -37.37 15.40
C LEU A 6 -6.01 -36.33 15.39
N ALA A 7 -7.05 -36.52 16.21
CA ALA A 7 -8.16 -35.58 16.30
C ALA A 7 -7.71 -34.20 16.79
N GLY A 8 -6.82 -34.16 17.79
CA GLY A 8 -6.23 -32.90 18.28
C GLY A 8 -5.37 -32.21 17.24
N LEU A 9 -4.58 -32.99 16.48
CA LEU A 9 -3.73 -32.45 15.42
C LEU A 9 -4.56 -31.89 14.25
N CYS A 10 -5.60 -32.59 13.81
CA CYS A 10 -6.54 -32.10 12.79
C CYS A 10 -7.25 -30.82 13.26
N PHE A 11 -7.66 -30.76 14.53
CA PHE A 11 -8.29 -29.56 15.09
C PHE A 11 -7.33 -28.36 15.11
N LEU A 12 -6.06 -28.59 15.47
CA LEU A 12 -5.02 -27.56 15.45
C LEU A 12 -4.79 -27.02 14.03
N PHE A 13 -4.72 -27.89 13.02
CA PHE A 13 -4.60 -27.47 11.62
C PHE A 13 -5.82 -26.69 11.12
N LEU A 14 -7.05 -27.08 11.51
CA LEU A 14 -8.25 -26.33 11.17
C LEU A 14 -8.24 -24.92 11.77
N VAL A 15 -7.84 -24.78 13.04
CA VAL A 15 -7.71 -23.46 13.70
C VAL A 15 -6.66 -22.59 13.02
N LEU A 16 -5.51 -23.17 12.67
CA LEU A 16 -4.46 -22.44 11.95
C LEU A 16 -4.93 -22.03 10.55
N PHE A 17 -5.70 -22.87 9.86
CA PHE A 17 -6.23 -22.57 8.52
C PHE A 17 -7.23 -21.40 8.54
N VAL A 18 -8.12 -21.37 9.54
CA VAL A 18 -9.09 -20.28 9.75
C VAL A 18 -8.42 -18.97 10.16
N ALA A 19 -7.25 -19.01 10.80
CA ALA A 19 -6.52 -17.80 11.17
C ALA A 19 -5.92 -17.04 9.95
N GLN A 20 -5.73 -17.72 8.82
CA GLN A 20 -5.11 -17.15 7.60
C GLN A 20 -6.06 -16.25 6.82
N GLU A 21 -7.36 -16.49 6.94
CA GLU A 21 -8.41 -15.84 6.16
C GLU A 21 -8.84 -14.48 6.73
N VAL A 22 -8.26 -14.06 7.86
CA VAL A 22 -8.48 -12.74 8.48
C VAL A 22 -7.21 -11.88 8.42
N VAL A 23 -6.52 -11.89 7.28
CA VAL A 23 -5.63 -10.77 6.93
C VAL A 23 -6.46 -9.81 6.11
N VAL A 24 -7.28 -9.00 6.80
CA VAL A 24 -7.84 -7.80 6.20
C VAL A 24 -6.64 -6.94 5.84
N GLN A 25 -6.32 -6.86 4.55
CA GLN A 25 -5.33 -5.93 4.03
C GLN A 25 -5.84 -4.52 4.32
N THR A 26 -5.47 -3.97 5.47
CA THR A 26 -5.74 -2.58 5.83
C THR A 26 -4.73 -1.67 5.14
N GLU A 27 -4.50 -1.88 3.84
CA GLU A 27 -3.79 -0.88 3.05
C GLU A 27 -4.59 0.41 3.19
N ALA A 28 -3.96 1.43 3.77
CA ALA A 28 -4.58 2.75 3.87
C ALA A 28 -5.03 3.14 2.47
N ARG A 29 -6.27 3.64 2.33
CA ARG A 29 -6.71 4.10 1.02
C ARG A 29 -5.77 5.23 0.64
N THR A 30 -5.29 5.20 -0.60
CA THR A 30 -4.42 6.26 -1.09
C THR A 30 -5.18 7.02 -2.17
N CYS A 31 -5.04 8.34 -2.12
CA CYS A 31 -5.67 9.25 -3.05
C CYS A 31 -4.58 10.09 -3.73
N GLU A 32 -4.68 10.24 -5.04
CA GLU A 32 -3.76 11.05 -5.83
C GLU A 32 -4.35 12.44 -6.09
N ASN A 33 -3.51 13.47 -5.96
CA ASN A 33 -3.85 14.86 -6.22
C ASN A 33 -2.77 15.49 -7.08
N LEU A 34 -3.13 16.48 -7.91
CA LEU A 34 -2.14 17.25 -8.66
C LEU A 34 -1.22 18.00 -7.67
N ALA A 35 0.09 17.97 -7.93
CA ALA A 35 1.05 18.74 -7.13
C ALA A 35 0.75 20.25 -7.21
N ASN A 36 0.72 20.93 -6.07
CA ASN A 36 0.42 22.35 -5.97
C ASN A 36 1.57 23.23 -6.46
N SER A 37 2.83 22.80 -6.25
CA SER A 37 4.00 23.67 -6.44
C SER A 37 5.08 23.10 -7.36
N TYR A 38 4.84 21.92 -7.94
CA TYR A 38 5.75 21.31 -8.91
C TYR A 38 5.82 22.16 -10.18
N ARG A 39 7.03 22.48 -10.63
CA ARG A 39 7.26 23.36 -11.79
C ARG A 39 7.80 22.59 -12.98
N GLY A 40 7.23 22.87 -14.14
CA GLY A 40 7.65 22.29 -15.42
C GLY A 40 7.04 20.91 -15.70
N PRO A 41 7.34 20.35 -16.88
CA PRO A 41 6.87 19.03 -17.26
C PRO A 41 7.51 17.95 -16.37
N CYS A 42 6.69 17.01 -15.93
CA CYS A 42 7.10 15.83 -15.20
C CYS A 42 7.55 14.76 -16.19
N ILE A 43 8.87 14.60 -16.31
CA ILE A 43 9.50 13.59 -17.19
C ILE A 43 10.00 12.39 -16.37
N THR A 44 10.49 12.65 -15.16
CA THR A 44 11.07 11.65 -14.26
C THR A 44 10.26 11.53 -12.98
N THR A 45 9.75 10.33 -12.71
CA THR A 45 8.98 10.04 -11.48
C THR A 45 9.76 10.35 -10.21
N GLY A 46 11.08 10.12 -10.18
CA GLY A 46 11.93 10.40 -9.02
C GLY A 46 11.89 11.86 -8.57
N SER A 47 12.02 12.81 -9.52
CA SER A 47 11.96 14.23 -9.18
C SER A 47 10.59 14.68 -8.68
N CYS A 48 9.51 14.05 -9.15
CA CYS A 48 8.16 14.27 -8.65
C CYS A 48 7.97 13.67 -7.25
N ASP A 49 8.43 12.44 -7.02
CA ASP A 49 8.36 11.79 -5.71
C ASP A 49 9.12 12.58 -4.64
N ASP A 50 10.36 12.99 -4.93
CA ASP A 50 11.15 13.87 -4.06
C ASP A 50 10.44 15.19 -3.77
N HIS A 51 9.79 15.80 -4.76
CA HIS A 51 9.02 17.02 -4.56
C HIS A 51 7.81 16.77 -3.64
N CYS A 52 7.01 15.75 -3.91
CA CYS A 52 5.83 15.43 -3.12
C CYS A 52 6.19 15.15 -1.66
N LYS A 53 7.26 14.39 -1.41
CA LYS A 53 7.72 14.08 -0.05
C LYS A 53 8.34 15.28 0.66
N ASN A 54 9.23 16.02 0.01
CA ASN A 54 10.04 17.04 0.66
C ASN A 54 9.44 18.45 0.63
N LYS A 55 8.53 18.75 -0.32
CA LYS A 55 7.93 20.09 -0.49
C LYS A 55 6.45 20.13 -0.12
N GLU A 56 5.69 19.09 -0.47
CA GLU A 56 4.25 19.02 -0.17
C GLU A 56 3.93 18.15 1.05
N HIS A 57 4.94 17.48 1.62
CA HIS A 57 4.82 16.60 2.78
C HIS A 57 3.79 15.47 2.57
N LEU A 58 3.76 14.92 1.37
CA LEU A 58 2.89 13.82 0.93
C LEU A 58 3.65 12.49 0.84
N ASN A 59 2.93 11.38 0.74
CA ASN A 59 3.49 10.03 0.87
C ASN A 59 4.41 9.65 -0.30
N SER A 60 4.02 10.00 -1.53
CA SER A 60 4.79 9.72 -2.75
C SER A 60 4.35 10.60 -3.91
N GLY A 61 5.03 10.50 -5.04
CA GLY A 61 4.66 11.20 -6.27
C GLY A 61 5.03 10.45 -7.54
N ARG A 62 4.27 10.67 -8.62
CA ARG A 62 4.59 10.14 -9.95
C ARG A 62 4.21 11.08 -11.09
N CYS A 63 4.95 10.96 -12.19
CA CYS A 63 4.52 11.52 -13.46
C CYS A 63 3.41 10.65 -14.05
N ARG A 64 2.43 11.31 -14.69
CA ARG A 64 1.38 10.67 -15.48
C ARG A 64 1.45 11.11 -16.94
N ASP A 65 0.59 10.52 -17.77
CA ASP A 65 0.52 10.77 -19.22
C ASP A 65 0.24 12.24 -19.58
N ASP A 66 -0.29 13.02 -18.64
CA ASP A 66 -0.48 14.47 -18.79
C ASP A 66 0.78 15.32 -18.51
N PHE A 67 1.95 14.69 -18.34
CA PHE A 67 3.23 15.33 -18.02
C PHE A 67 3.18 16.22 -16.78
N ARG A 68 2.23 16.01 -15.86
CA ARG A 68 2.20 16.69 -14.56
C ARG A 68 2.57 15.73 -13.44
N CYS A 69 3.04 16.31 -12.35
CA CYS A 69 3.37 15.57 -11.13
C CYS A 69 2.10 15.39 -10.30
N TRP A 70 1.80 14.14 -9.95
CA TRP A 70 0.68 13.76 -9.09
C TRP A 70 1.23 13.19 -7.80
N CYS A 71 0.79 13.75 -6.67
CA CYS A 71 1.21 13.34 -5.34
C CYS A 71 0.14 12.44 -4.68
N THR A 72 0.60 11.42 -3.97
CA THR A 72 -0.24 10.46 -3.25
C THR A 72 -0.30 10.81 -1.77
N LYS A 73 -1.48 10.73 -1.18
CA LYS A 73 -1.70 10.89 0.26
C LYS A 73 -2.64 9.84 0.81
N ASN A 74 -2.58 9.61 2.12
CA ASN A 74 -3.58 8.81 2.80
C ASN A 74 -4.97 9.47 2.74
N CYS A 75 -5.97 8.64 2.48
CA CYS A 75 -7.39 8.87 2.61
C CYS A 75 -8.05 7.61 3.22
#